data_AF-A0A820NDK3-F1
#
_entry.id   AF-A0A820NDK3-F1
#
_cell.length_a   1.000
_cell.length_b   1.000
_cell.length_c   1.000
_cell.angle_alpha   90.00
_cell.angle_beta   90.00
_cell.angle_gamma   90.00
#
_symmetry.space_group_name_H-M   'P 1'
#
loop_
_entity.id
_entity.type
_entity.pdbx_description
1 polymer ?
#
loop_
_entity_poly.entity_id
_entity_poly.type
_entity_poly.pdbx_seq_one_letter_code
_entity_poly.pdbx_strand_id
1 'polypeptide(L)'
;AMNGDIINRTIYYVICSTPSPIYELNINETKRNELNQSLFQIDQCYESHSTLIGEKLWIAPGDDLAVSQLAHLWRSTLSRKGCFTLMRSGANGVLQSMLLSIGGIRFRNHHLEMYLDPKDLHRDMFFRSINFGKQYHVNISITGGH
;
A
#
# COMPACT_ATOMS: atom_id res chain seq x y z
N ALA A 1 -3.30 -14.94 14.32
CA ALA A 1 -3.82 -14.46 13.02
C ALA A 1 -4.29 -13.01 13.15
N MET A 2 -3.82 -12.10 12.30
CA MET A 2 -4.18 -10.67 12.36
C MET A 2 -5.58 -10.40 11.79
N ASN A 3 -6.43 -9.65 12.50
CA ASN A 3 -7.83 -9.37 12.12
C ASN A 3 -7.91 -8.39 10.92
N GLY A 4 -8.80 -8.69 9.96
CA GLY A 4 -9.12 -7.80 8.83
C GLY A 4 -9.59 -6.41 9.24
N ASP A 5 -10.30 -6.28 10.37
CA ASP A 5 -10.70 -4.98 10.92
C ASP A 5 -9.49 -4.13 11.31
N ILE A 6 -8.47 -4.76 11.90
CA ILE A 6 -7.22 -4.09 12.27
C ILE A 6 -6.49 -3.62 11.01
N ILE A 7 -6.46 -4.45 9.97
CA ILE A 7 -5.83 -4.11 8.68
C ILE A 7 -6.53 -2.90 8.06
N ASN A 8 -7.85 -2.96 7.88
CA ASN A 8 -8.62 -1.89 7.25
C ASN A 8 -8.56 -0.58 8.05
N ARG A 9 -8.66 -0.66 9.38
CA ARG A 9 -8.56 0.51 10.25
C ARG A 9 -7.16 1.14 10.22
N THR A 10 -6.10 0.32 10.21
CA THR A 10 -4.72 0.81 10.07
C THR A 10 -4.54 1.51 8.73
N ILE A 11 -4.98 0.90 7.62
CA ILE A 11 -4.94 1.51 6.29
C ILE A 11 -5.65 2.86 6.31
N TYR A 12 -6.87 2.93 6.86
CA TYR A 12 -7.63 4.16 6.99
C TYR A 12 -6.85 5.27 7.71
N TYR A 13 -6.29 4.97 8.89
CA TYR A 13 -5.53 5.97 9.65
C TYR A 13 -4.28 6.48 8.92
N VAL A 14 -3.57 5.58 8.22
CA VAL A 14 -2.37 5.95 7.47
C VAL A 14 -2.72 6.82 6.26
N ILE A 15 -3.79 6.49 5.53
CA ILE A 15 -4.18 7.27 4.34
C ILE A 15 -4.84 8.60 4.71
N CYS A 16 -5.69 8.65 5.74
CA CYS A 16 -6.42 9.86 6.12
C CYS A 16 -5.50 10.94 6.71
N SER A 17 -4.35 10.54 7.26
CA SER A 17 -3.30 11.43 7.76
C SER A 17 -2.27 11.80 6.69
N THR A 18 -2.47 11.36 5.44
CA THR A 18 -1.59 11.67 4.31
C THR A 18 -2.30 12.62 3.34
N PRO A 19 -1.66 13.72 2.90
CA PRO A 19 -2.21 14.59 1.86
C PRO A 19 -2.50 13.83 0.56
N SER A 20 -3.53 14.25 -0.18
CA SER A 20 -3.84 13.72 -1.50
C SER A 20 -3.86 14.83 -2.55
N PRO A 21 -2.68 15.23 -3.07
CA PRO A 21 -2.55 16.43 -3.90
C PRO A 21 -3.37 16.38 -5.19
N ILE A 22 -3.63 15.18 -5.72
CA ILE A 22 -4.41 14.98 -6.94
C ILE A 22 -5.85 15.55 -6.84
N TYR A 23 -6.40 15.62 -5.63
CA TYR A 23 -7.75 16.10 -5.35
C TYR A 23 -7.79 17.54 -4.83
N GLU A 24 -6.65 18.25 -4.79
CA GLU A 24 -6.62 19.66 -4.40
C GLU A 24 -7.30 20.53 -5.46
N LEU A 25 -8.06 21.55 -5.03
CA LEU A 25 -8.87 22.40 -5.92
C LEU A 25 -8.03 23.18 -6.95
N ASN A 26 -6.82 23.57 -6.59
CA ASN A 26 -5.96 24.45 -7.38
C ASN A 26 -4.83 23.71 -8.11
N ILE A 27 -4.93 22.38 -8.24
CA ILE A 27 -3.92 21.60 -8.96
C ILE A 27 -3.97 21.87 -10.46
N ASN A 28 -2.82 22.19 -11.06
CA ASN A 28 -2.72 22.34 -12.52
C ASN A 28 -2.70 20.96 -13.22
N GLU A 29 -3.08 20.94 -14.50
CA GLU A 29 -3.22 19.69 -15.26
C GLU A 29 -1.88 18.94 -15.42
N THR A 30 -0.79 19.67 -15.66
CA THR A 30 0.57 19.09 -15.73
C THR A 30 0.90 18.32 -14.47
N LYS A 31 0.65 18.90 -13.30
CA LYS A 31 0.95 18.30 -12.01
C LYS A 31 0.05 17.09 -11.73
N ARG A 32 -1.23 17.20 -12.09
CA ARG A 32 -2.17 16.08 -12.00
C ARG A 32 -1.70 14.90 -12.85
N ASN A 33 -1.23 15.16 -14.08
CA ASN A 33 -0.70 14.14 -14.98
C ASN A 33 0.61 13.52 -14.43
N GLU A 34 1.52 14.32 -13.87
CA GLU A 34 2.71 13.80 -13.19
C GLU A 34 2.36 12.84 -12.05
N LEU A 35 1.42 13.22 -11.18
CA LEU A 35 0.98 12.40 -10.05
C LEU A 35 0.30 11.11 -10.52
N ASN A 36 -0.53 11.19 -11.57
CA ASN A 36 -1.14 10.01 -12.17
C ASN A 36 -0.09 9.07 -12.77
N GLN A 37 0.94 9.61 -13.44
CA GLN A 37 2.03 8.78 -13.98
C GLN A 37 2.87 8.14 -12.88
N SER A 38 3.14 8.85 -11.77
CA SER A 38 3.89 8.27 -10.65
C SER A 38 3.16 7.14 -9.94
N LEU A 39 1.82 7.09 -10.01
CA LEU A 39 1.02 5.97 -9.49
C LEU A 39 1.27 4.64 -10.23
N PHE A 40 1.80 4.70 -11.46
CA PHE A 40 2.17 3.52 -12.25
C PHE A 40 3.67 3.17 -12.15
N GLN A 41 4.46 3.97 -11.44
CA GLN A 41 5.87 3.69 -11.14
C GLN A 41 5.99 2.74 -9.94
N ILE A 42 5.38 1.56 -10.09
CA ILE A 42 5.30 0.51 -9.07
C ILE A 42 6.51 -0.43 -9.08
N ASP A 43 7.32 -0.39 -10.14
CA ASP A 43 8.54 -1.20 -10.23
C ASP A 43 9.43 -0.93 -9.02
N GLN A 44 9.97 -2.00 -8.42
CA GLN A 44 10.83 -1.95 -7.22
C GLN A 44 10.13 -1.54 -5.91
N CYS A 45 8.81 -1.38 -5.90
CA CYS A 45 7.98 -1.33 -4.68
C CYS A 45 7.16 -2.62 -4.59
N TYR A 46 7.21 -3.46 -3.56
CA TYR A 46 7.90 -3.44 -2.28
C TYR A 46 8.83 -4.66 -2.18
N GLU A 47 10.12 -4.47 -1.90
CA GLU A 47 11.10 -5.57 -1.93
C GLU A 47 11.42 -6.14 -0.52
N SER A 48 10.42 -6.80 0.10
CA SER A 48 10.64 -7.55 1.35
C SER A 48 9.56 -8.59 1.63
N HIS A 49 9.60 -9.20 2.83
CA HIS A 49 8.51 -10.05 3.33
C HIS A 49 7.24 -9.23 3.56
N SER A 50 6.08 -9.88 3.38
CA SER A 50 4.79 -9.25 3.61
C SER A 50 4.75 -8.51 4.95
N THR A 51 4.20 -7.31 4.94
CA THR A 51 3.96 -6.54 6.17
C THR A 51 2.96 -7.21 7.12
N LEU A 52 2.22 -8.23 6.66
CA LEU A 52 1.31 -9.01 7.51
C LEU A 52 2.01 -9.74 8.67
N ILE A 53 3.29 -10.06 8.56
CA ILE A 53 4.02 -10.68 9.68
C ILE A 53 4.65 -9.64 10.63
N GLY A 54 4.55 -8.35 10.31
CA GLY A 54 5.16 -7.26 11.09
C GLY A 54 4.22 -6.71 12.15
N GLU A 55 4.09 -7.37 13.31
CA GLU A 55 3.12 -7.00 14.37
C GLU A 55 3.16 -5.51 14.78
N LYS A 56 4.35 -4.89 14.80
CA LYS A 56 4.54 -3.47 15.16
C LYS A 56 3.86 -2.48 14.20
N LEU A 57 3.47 -2.92 13.01
CA LEU A 57 2.77 -2.09 12.03
C LEU A 57 1.26 -2.04 12.27
N TRP A 58 0.72 -2.95 13.09
CA TRP A 58 -0.71 -3.20 13.22
C TRP A 58 -1.25 -2.80 14.59
N ILE A 59 -0.86 -1.59 15.03
CA ILE A 59 -1.21 -1.05 16.35
C ILE A 59 -2.47 -0.18 16.21
N ALA A 60 -3.37 -0.31 17.19
CA ALA A 60 -4.52 0.59 17.34
C ALA A 60 -4.05 1.93 17.94
N PRO A 61 -4.09 3.05 17.19
CA PRO A 61 -3.76 4.35 17.79
C PRO A 61 -4.87 4.76 18.76
N GLY A 62 -4.48 5.31 19.91
CA GLY A 62 -5.41 5.76 20.96
C GLY A 62 -5.77 7.25 20.88
N ASP A 63 -4.94 8.05 20.21
CA ASP A 63 -5.08 9.50 20.06
C ASP A 63 -4.47 9.99 18.73
N ASP A 64 -4.63 11.28 18.44
CA ASP A 64 -4.16 11.91 17.19
C ASP A 64 -2.63 11.84 17.03
N LEU A 65 -1.89 11.91 18.13
CA LEU A 65 -0.43 11.80 18.11
C LEU A 65 -0.02 10.38 17.68
N ALA A 66 -0.69 9.35 18.23
CA ALA A 66 -0.48 7.97 17.86
C ALA A 66 -0.85 7.69 16.41
N VAL A 67 -1.90 8.34 15.86
CA VAL A 67 -2.23 8.26 14.43
C VAL A 67 -1.08 8.81 13.58
N SER A 68 -0.55 9.99 13.93
CA SER A 68 0.58 10.61 13.20
C SER A 68 1.84 9.74 13.25
N GLN A 69 2.14 9.17 14.42
CA GLN A 69 3.27 8.25 14.61
C GLN A 69 3.10 6.96 13.81
N LEU A 70 1.91 6.37 13.80
CA LEU A 70 1.58 5.18 13.01
C LEU A 70 1.77 5.46 11.50
N ALA A 71 1.25 6.58 11.02
CA ALA A 71 1.41 7.00 9.63
C ALA A 71 2.88 7.24 9.26
N HIS A 72 3.66 7.83 10.17
CA HIS A 72 5.10 8.01 9.97
C HIS A 72 5.86 6.67 9.94
N LEU A 73 5.52 5.74 10.84
CA LEU A 73 6.09 4.40 10.89
C LEU A 73 5.85 3.63 9.59
N TRP A 74 4.60 3.64 9.09
CA TRP A 74 4.24 3.00 7.84
C TRP A 74 4.97 3.60 6.64
N ARG A 75 4.91 4.92 6.46
CA ARG A 75 5.60 5.60 5.36
C ARG A 75 7.11 5.37 5.40
N SER A 76 7.72 5.40 6.58
CA SER A 76 9.16 5.13 6.74
C SER A 76 9.51 3.69 6.36
N THR A 77 8.66 2.73 6.74
CA THR A 77 8.83 1.31 6.40
C THR A 77 8.75 1.09 4.90
N LEU A 78 7.71 1.63 4.25
CA LEU A 78 7.52 1.55 2.80
C LEU A 78 8.66 2.24 2.03
N SER A 79 9.08 3.42 2.48
CA SER A 79 10.17 4.19 1.84
C SER A 79 11.48 3.41 1.85
N ARG A 80 11.83 2.79 2.98
CA ARG A 80 13.05 1.97 3.11
C ARG A 80 13.02 0.70 2.26
N LYS A 81 11.86 0.31 1.73
CA LYS A 81 11.64 -0.90 0.94
C LYS A 81 11.32 -0.61 -0.53
N GLY A 82 11.69 0.58 -1.02
CA GLY A 82 11.65 0.94 -2.44
C GLY A 82 10.42 1.73 -2.87
N CYS A 83 9.44 1.96 -2.00
CA CYS A 83 8.17 2.60 -2.37
C CYS A 83 8.18 4.13 -2.38
N PHE A 84 9.35 4.77 -2.21
CA PHE A 84 9.46 6.23 -2.12
C PHE A 84 8.83 6.95 -3.31
N THR A 85 9.12 6.50 -4.53
CA THR A 85 8.61 7.10 -5.77
C THR A 85 7.09 7.02 -5.85
N LEU A 86 6.52 5.85 -5.57
CA LEU A 86 5.07 5.63 -5.60
C LEU A 86 4.35 6.53 -4.60
N MET A 87 4.88 6.65 -3.37
CA MET A 87 4.32 7.47 -2.30
C MET A 87 4.36 8.99 -2.56
N ARG A 88 5.14 9.48 -3.54
CA ARG A 88 5.09 10.90 -3.94
C ARG A 88 3.71 11.33 -4.45
N SER A 89 2.88 10.36 -4.84
CA SER A 89 1.49 10.57 -5.27
C SER A 89 0.53 10.83 -4.09
N GLY A 90 1.04 10.99 -2.86
CA GLY A 90 0.23 11.24 -1.67
C GLY A 90 -0.51 9.99 -1.19
N ALA A 91 -1.70 10.18 -0.63
CA ALA A 91 -2.52 9.11 -0.04
C ALA A 91 -2.74 7.93 -1.01
N ASN A 92 -2.97 8.20 -2.30
CA ASN A 92 -3.13 7.14 -3.31
C ASN A 92 -1.85 6.30 -3.48
N GLY A 93 -0.69 6.95 -3.49
CA GLY A 93 0.60 6.27 -3.59
C GLY A 93 0.93 5.45 -2.34
N VAL A 94 0.61 6.00 -1.16
CA VAL A 94 0.73 5.28 0.12
C VAL A 94 -0.18 4.06 0.14
N LEU A 95 -1.44 4.19 -0.28
CA LEU A 95 -2.37 3.06 -0.36
C LEU A 95 -1.84 1.96 -1.28
N GLN A 96 -1.42 2.30 -2.50
CA GLN A 96 -0.84 1.33 -3.43
C GLN A 96 0.39 0.65 -2.81
N SER A 97 1.29 1.42 -2.19
CA SER A 97 2.47 0.88 -1.50
C SER A 97 2.10 -0.10 -0.37
N MET A 98 1.06 0.21 0.42
CA MET A 98 0.55 -0.68 1.47
C MET A 98 -0.05 -1.96 0.88
N LEU A 99 -0.83 -1.88 -0.19
CA LEU A 99 -1.41 -3.06 -0.83
C LEU A 99 -0.31 -4.02 -1.33
N LEU A 100 0.74 -3.47 -1.97
CA LEU A 100 1.90 -4.25 -2.41
C LEU A 100 2.64 -4.88 -1.24
N SER A 101 2.86 -4.12 -0.16
CA SER A 101 3.55 -4.62 1.02
C SER A 101 2.75 -5.68 1.77
N ILE A 102 1.42 -5.60 1.80
CA ILE A 102 0.53 -6.58 2.44
C ILE A 102 0.49 -7.86 1.61
N GLY A 103 0.28 -7.75 0.31
CA GLY A 103 0.21 -8.90 -0.59
C GLY A 103 1.56 -9.56 -0.88
N GLY A 104 2.67 -8.98 -0.40
CA GLY A 104 4.01 -9.35 -0.84
C GLY A 104 4.13 -9.28 -2.37
N ILE A 105 3.36 -8.39 -3.00
CA ILE A 105 3.25 -8.29 -4.45
C ILE A 105 4.46 -7.53 -4.95
N ARG A 106 5.12 -8.10 -5.96
CA ARG A 106 6.32 -7.55 -6.59
C ARG A 106 6.12 -7.48 -8.09
N PHE A 107 6.60 -6.39 -8.66
CA PHE A 107 6.67 -6.19 -10.10
C PHE A 107 8.12 -6.14 -10.53
N ARG A 108 8.52 -7.08 -11.38
CA ARG A 108 9.86 -7.12 -11.98
C ARG A 108 9.74 -7.60 -13.41
N ASN A 109 10.34 -6.85 -14.34
CA ASN A 109 10.44 -7.26 -15.75
C ASN A 109 9.10 -7.73 -16.36
N HIS A 110 8.00 -7.02 -16.07
CA HIS A 110 6.65 -7.34 -16.57
C HIS A 110 6.01 -8.60 -15.94
N HIS A 111 6.66 -9.21 -14.95
CA HIS A 111 6.10 -10.28 -14.13
C HIS A 111 5.51 -9.72 -12.84
N LEU A 112 4.33 -10.24 -12.50
CA LEU A 112 3.69 -10.07 -11.19
C LEU A 112 4.01 -11.30 -10.36
N GLU A 113 4.66 -11.10 -9.22
CA GLU A 113 4.98 -12.15 -8.26
C GLU A 113 4.31 -11.84 -6.92
N MET A 114 3.93 -12.89 -6.17
CA MET A 114 3.42 -12.76 -4.82
C MET A 114 4.28 -13.57 -3.87
N TYR A 115 4.82 -12.91 -2.87
CA TYR A 115 5.68 -13.50 -1.86
C TYR A 115 4.95 -13.55 -0.51
N LEU A 116 4.02 -14.51 -0.41
CA LEU A 116 3.22 -14.83 0.77
C LEU A 116 3.43 -16.30 1.12
N ASP A 117 3.66 -16.58 2.40
CA ASP A 117 3.65 -17.95 2.91
C ASP A 117 2.20 -18.37 3.15
N PRO A 118 1.74 -19.52 2.62
CA PRO A 118 0.38 -20.02 2.87
C PRO A 118 0.02 -20.10 4.36
N LYS A 119 0.99 -20.33 5.25
CA LYS A 119 0.72 -20.38 6.70
C LYS A 119 0.31 -19.02 7.29
N ASP A 120 0.71 -17.92 6.66
CA ASP A 120 0.38 -16.56 7.07
C ASP A 120 -1.00 -16.14 6.53
N LEU A 121 -1.54 -16.90 5.58
CA LEU A 121 -2.86 -16.70 4.98
C LEU A 121 -3.95 -17.34 5.85
N HIS A 122 -4.33 -16.63 6.90
CA HIS A 122 -5.40 -17.09 7.80
C HIS A 122 -6.83 -16.71 7.34
N ARG A 123 -6.97 -16.08 6.17
CA ARG A 123 -8.23 -15.53 5.64
C ARG A 123 -8.14 -15.29 4.14
N ASP A 124 -9.31 -15.23 3.51
CA ASP A 124 -9.41 -14.74 2.14
C ASP A 124 -8.94 -13.28 2.04
N MET A 125 -8.22 -12.97 0.97
CA MET A 125 -7.71 -11.63 0.70
C MET A 125 -8.15 -11.18 -0.68
N PHE A 126 -8.76 -10.01 -0.74
CA PHE A 126 -9.24 -9.39 -1.97
C PHE A 126 -8.55 -8.04 -2.16
N PHE A 127 -7.54 -8.02 -3.02
CA PHE A 127 -6.89 -6.79 -3.43
C PHE A 127 -7.57 -6.27 -4.69
N ARG A 128 -7.98 -5.01 -4.66
CA ARG A 128 -8.70 -4.38 -5.78
C ARG A 128 -7.91 -3.19 -6.31
N SER A 129 -8.00 -2.98 -7.62
CA SER A 129 -7.44 -1.82 -8.31
C SER A 129 -5.95 -1.60 -8.03
N ILE A 130 -5.16 -2.69 -7.95
CA ILE A 130 -3.71 -2.59 -7.87
C ILE A 130 -3.20 -2.07 -9.20
N ASN A 131 -2.43 -0.99 -9.19
CA ASN A 131 -1.85 -0.43 -10.41
C ASN A 131 -0.85 -1.43 -11.01
N PHE A 132 -0.88 -1.59 -12.32
CA PHE A 132 0.00 -2.49 -13.06
C PHE A 132 0.39 -1.91 -14.43
N GLY A 133 1.68 -2.02 -14.76
CA GLY A 133 2.20 -1.50 -16.03
C GLY A 133 1.92 0.00 -16.18
N LYS A 134 1.60 0.45 -17.40
CA LYS A 134 1.44 1.88 -17.70
C LYS A 134 0.05 2.46 -17.39
N GLN A 135 -0.99 1.63 -17.39
CA GLN A 135 -2.39 2.08 -17.29
C GLN A 135 -3.37 0.98 -16.88
N TYR A 136 -2.87 -0.18 -16.45
CA TYR A 136 -3.74 -1.31 -16.11
C TYR A 136 -3.98 -1.37 -14.61
N HIS A 137 -5.11 -1.96 -14.25
CA HIS A 137 -5.42 -2.30 -12.86
C HIS A 137 -5.68 -3.79 -12.78
N VAL A 138 -5.22 -4.41 -11.70
CA VAL A 138 -5.39 -5.83 -11.43
C VAL A 138 -6.16 -6.02 -10.12
N ASN A 139 -7.09 -6.96 -10.15
CA ASN A 139 -7.76 -7.46 -8.95
C ASN A 139 -7.19 -8.85 -8.65
N ILE A 140 -6.76 -9.06 -7.41
CA ILE A 140 -6.20 -10.33 -6.94
C ILE A 140 -7.10 -10.85 -5.83
N SER A 141 -7.58 -12.08 -5.98
CA SER A 141 -8.34 -12.77 -4.95
C SER A 141 -7.58 -14.02 -4.54
N ILE A 142 -7.27 -14.13 -3.26
CA ILE A 142 -6.68 -15.31 -2.66
C ILE A 142 -7.77 -15.92 -1.78
N THR A 143 -8.24 -17.10 -2.16
CA THR A 143 -9.23 -17.85 -1.37
C THR A 143 -8.53 -19.02 -0.71
N GLY A 144 -8.61 -19.08 0.62
CA GLY A 144 -8.18 -20.27 1.36
C GLY A 144 -9.15 -21.41 1.05
N GLY A 145 -8.64 -22.52 0.54
CA GLY A 145 -9.42 -23.75 0.47
C GLY A 145 -9.71 -24.23 1.88
N HIS A 146 -10.95 -24.05 2.32
CA HIS A 146 -11.53 -24.83 3.41
C HIS A 146 -11.82 -26.24 2.93
#